data_AF-A0AAD4EI51-F1
#
_entry.id   AF-A0AAD4EI51-F1
#
_cell.length_a   1.000
_cell.length_b   1.000
_cell.length_c   1.000
_cell.angle_alpha   90.00
_cell.angle_beta   90.00
_cell.angle_gamma   90.00
#
_symmetry.space_group_name_H-M   'P 1'
#
loop_
_entity.id
_entity.type
_entity.pdbx_description
1 polymer ?
#
loop_
_entity_poly.entity_id
_entity_poly.type
_entity_poly.pdbx_seq_one_letter_code
_entity_poly.pdbx_strand_id
1 'polypeptide(L)'
;EELLIDFCELIGEHSGENMAQAVFETLELFGLKGQVLAIMADNASNNDTMCEALQALCAREGIIFNARWGRLWCLPHTTHLAALSV
;
A
#
# COMPACT_ATOMS: atom_id res chain seq x y z
N GLU A 1 -14.16 -11.39 -10.06
CA GLU A 1 -13.22 -10.99 -11.13
C GLU A 1 -12.30 -9.94 -10.56
N GLU A 2 -11.07 -9.85 -11.08
CA GLU A 2 -10.07 -8.86 -10.68
C GLU A 2 -9.94 -7.81 -11.78
N LEU A 3 -9.71 -6.55 -11.40
CA LEU A 3 -9.55 -5.43 -12.32
C LEU A 3 -8.25 -4.68 -12.00
N LEU A 4 -7.39 -4.51 -13.00
CA LEU A 4 -6.23 -3.62 -12.89
C LEU A 4 -6.71 -2.17 -12.89
N ILE A 5 -6.45 -1.45 -11.79
CA ILE A 5 -6.86 -0.05 -11.64
C ILE A 5 -5.82 0.88 -12.26
N ASP A 6 -4.53 0.63 -11.98
CA ASP A 6 -3.45 1.50 -12.42
C ASP A 6 -2.12 0.75 -12.50
N PHE A 7 -1.22 1.25 -13.33
CA PHE A 7 0.18 0.86 -13.40
C PHE A 7 1.03 2.11 -13.60
N CYS A 8 1.33 2.79 -12.49
CA CYS A 8 2.06 4.05 -12.49
C CYS A 8 3.57 3.82 -12.36
N GLU A 9 4.36 4.56 -13.16
CA GLU A 9 5.79 4.67 -12.92
C GLU A 9 6.03 5.56 -11.70
N LEU A 10 6.77 5.06 -10.72
CA LEU A 10 7.12 5.85 -9.54
C LEU A 10 8.33 6.73 -9.86
N ILE A 11 8.12 8.04 -9.87
CA ILE A 11 9.18 9.02 -10.13
C ILE A 11 9.87 9.41 -8.81
N GLY A 12 11.19 9.30 -8.76
CA GLY A 12 11.99 9.64 -7.59
C GLY A 12 12.33 8.43 -6.71
N GLU A 13 12.51 8.66 -5.40
CA GLU A 13 12.87 7.59 -4.46
C GLU A 13 11.69 6.66 -4.19
N HIS A 14 11.99 5.37 -4.01
CA HIS A 14 10.99 4.36 -3.59
C HIS A 14 10.76 4.39 -2.08
N SER A 15 10.60 5.60 -1.52
CA SER A 15 10.25 5.81 -0.12
C SER A 15 8.77 5.47 0.13
N GLY A 16 8.43 5.19 1.39
CA GLY A 16 7.05 4.90 1.77
C GLY A 16 6.12 6.07 1.44
N GLU A 17 6.57 7.29 1.69
CA GLU A 17 5.83 8.52 1.43
C GLU A 17 5.53 8.71 -0.06
N ASN A 18 6.52 8.47 -0.92
CA ASN A 18 6.33 8.62 -2.37
C ASN A 18 5.37 7.56 -2.91
N MET A 19 5.53 6.30 -2.48
CA MET A 19 4.60 5.23 -2.85
C MET A 19 3.18 5.49 -2.34
N ALA A 20 3.03 6.01 -1.11
CA ALA A 20 1.73 6.32 -0.54
C ALA A 20 1.04 7.45 -1.28
N GLN A 21 1.80 8.47 -1.70
CA GLN A 21 1.28 9.57 -2.51
C GLN A 21 0.77 9.06 -3.86
N ALA A 22 1.55 8.22 -4.56
CA ALA A 22 1.13 7.62 -5.83
C ALA A 22 -0.18 6.81 -5.67
N VAL A 23 -0.27 5.94 -4.65
CA VAL A 23 -1.49 5.18 -4.36
C VAL A 23 -2.66 6.12 -4.07
N PHE A 24 -2.45 7.17 -3.26
CA PHE A 24 -3.50 8.11 -2.87
C PHE A 24 -4.04 8.89 -4.07
N GLU A 25 -3.17 9.32 -4.98
CA GLU A 25 -3.53 10.01 -6.23
C GLU A 25 -4.32 9.11 -7.17
N THR A 26 -3.92 7.84 -7.33
CA THR A 26 -4.71 6.84 -8.07
C THR A 26 -6.10 6.67 -7.46
N LEU A 27 -6.20 6.53 -6.13
CA LEU A 27 -7.49 6.38 -5.46
C LEU A 27 -8.37 7.63 -5.62
N GLU A 28 -7.78 8.82 -5.62
CA GLU A 28 -8.48 10.07 -5.88
C GLU A 28 -9.01 10.12 -7.32
N LEU A 29 -8.16 9.82 -8.31
CA LEU A 29 -8.49 9.83 -9.73
C LEU A 29 -9.72 8.98 -10.05
N PHE A 30 -9.83 7.81 -9.40
CA PHE A 30 -10.92 6.87 -9.63
C PHE A 30 -12.08 7.00 -8.61
N GLY A 31 -12.02 7.94 -7.66
CA GLY A 31 -13.07 8.13 -6.65
C GLY A 31 -13.17 6.98 -5.64
N LEU A 32 -12.07 6.29 -5.37
CA LEU A 32 -11.96 5.11 -4.50
C LEU A 32 -11.45 5.43 -3.10
N LYS A 33 -11.18 6.71 -2.79
CA LYS A 33 -10.80 7.14 -1.44
C LYS A 33 -11.84 6.67 -0.41
N GLY A 34 -11.36 6.06 0.67
CA GLY A 34 -12.20 5.47 1.73
C GLY A 34 -12.85 4.13 1.38
N GLN A 35 -12.59 3.56 0.20
CA GLN A 35 -13.05 2.21 -0.17
C GLN A 35 -11.98 1.13 0.00
N VAL A 36 -10.74 1.52 0.33
CA VAL A 36 -9.64 0.59 0.56
C VAL A 36 -9.72 -0.02 1.94
N LEU A 37 -9.90 -1.34 2.00
CA LEU A 37 -9.90 -2.11 3.25
C LEU A 37 -8.47 -2.39 3.74
N ALA A 38 -7.60 -2.83 2.83
CA ALA A 38 -6.26 -3.28 3.14
C ALA A 38 -5.34 -3.18 1.91
N ILE A 39 -4.05 -3.13 2.17
CA ILE A 39 -2.97 -3.18 1.18
C ILE A 39 -2.22 -4.50 1.37
N MET A 40 -2.19 -5.33 0.33
CA MET A 40 -1.38 -6.55 0.29
C MET A 40 -0.11 -6.31 -0.53
N ALA A 41 1.05 -6.41 0.12
CA ALA A 41 2.34 -6.18 -0.51
C ALA A 41 3.39 -7.20 -0.04
N ASP A 42 4.54 -7.25 -0.72
CA ASP A 42 5.65 -8.12 -0.31
C ASP A 42 6.29 -7.68 1.03
N ASN A 43 7.22 -8.48 1.55
CA ASN A 43 7.79 -8.28 2.89
C ASN A 43 8.95 -7.26 2.91
N ALA A 44 8.83 -6.19 2.14
CA ALA A 44 9.75 -5.06 2.16
C ALA A 44 9.30 -4.02 3.19
N SER A 45 10.24 -3.48 3.98
CA SER A 45 9.94 -2.55 5.07
C SER A 45 9.40 -1.20 4.61
N ASN A 46 9.67 -0.80 3.35
CA ASN A 46 9.10 0.42 2.79
C ASN A 46 7.58 0.31 2.53
N ASN A 47 7.01 -0.91 2.47
CA ASN A 47 5.57 -1.09 2.42
C ASN A 47 4.90 -0.78 3.77
N ASP A 48 5.62 -0.97 4.89
CA ASP A 48 5.12 -0.61 6.21
C ASP A 48 5.07 0.92 6.33
N THR A 49 6.16 1.61 5.98
CA THR A 49 6.20 3.08 5.99
C THR A 49 5.24 3.69 4.97
N MET A 50 5.00 3.04 3.83
CA MET A 50 3.95 3.43 2.89
C MET A 50 2.57 3.40 3.52
N CYS A 51 2.21 2.33 4.24
CA CYS A 51 0.90 2.24 4.90
C CYS A 51 0.74 3.30 6.00
N GLU A 52 1.81 3.62 6.73
CA GLU A 52 1.83 4.69 7.72
C GLU A 52 1.62 6.07 7.09
N ALA A 53 2.32 6.36 5.98
CA ALA A 53 2.14 7.58 5.22
C ALA A 53 0.73 7.68 4.61
N LEU A 54 0.19 6.57 4.10
CA LEU A 54 -1.18 6.51 3.58
C LEU A 54 -2.22 6.78 4.67
N GLN A 55 -2.02 6.24 5.88
CA GLN A 55 -2.86 6.58 7.03
C GLN A 55 -2.83 8.08 7.32
N ALA A 56 -1.66 8.72 7.27
CA ALA A 56 -1.55 10.17 7.47
C ALA A 56 -2.29 10.97 6.39
N LEU A 57 -2.21 10.54 5.12
CA LEU A 57 -2.97 11.15 4.01
C LEU A 57 -4.49 10.99 4.20
N CYS A 58 -4.95 9.77 4.53
CA CYS A 58 -6.36 9.50 4.82
C CYS A 58 -6.88 10.35 5.99
N ALA A 59 -6.12 10.45 7.08
CA ALA A 59 -6.51 11.22 8.27
C ALA A 59 -6.72 12.71 7.96
N ARG A 60 -5.92 13.29 7.03
CA ARG A 60 -6.07 14.68 6.58
C ARG A 60 -7.39 14.94 5.86
N GLU A 61 -8.00 13.90 5.30
CA GLU A 61 -9.31 13.98 4.62
C GLU A 61 -10.45 13.38 5.44
N GLY A 62 -10.22 13.02 6.70
CA GLY A 62 -11.23 12.39 7.56
C GLY A 62 -11.58 10.95 7.16
N ILE A 63 -10.72 10.28 6.38
CA ILE A 63 -10.87 8.88 5.98
C ILE A 63 -10.25 7.98 7.06
N ILE A 64 -11.01 6.97 7.50
CA ILE A 64 -10.53 5.99 8.47
C ILE A 64 -9.74 4.91 7.72
N PHE A 65 -8.43 4.91 7.90
CA PHE A 65 -7.54 3.84 7.49
C PHE A 65 -6.55 3.59 8.62
N ASN A 66 -6.25 2.32 8.94
CA ASN A 66 -5.32 1.98 10.00
C ASN A 66 -4.19 1.13 9.44
N ALA A 67 -2.97 1.66 9.43
CA ALA A 67 -1.81 1.00 8.84
C ALA A 67 -1.53 -0.36 9.47
N ARG A 68 -1.69 -0.48 10.80
CA ARG A 68 -1.44 -1.73 11.54
C ARG A 68 -2.40 -2.85 11.15
N TRP A 69 -3.67 -2.53 10.90
CA TRP A 69 -4.68 -3.54 10.53
C TRP A 69 -4.79 -3.72 9.01
N GLY A 70 -4.51 -2.66 8.25
CA GLY A 70 -4.63 -2.62 6.79
C GLY A 70 -3.41 -3.14 6.05
N ARG A 71 -2.25 -3.30 6.70
CA ARG A 71 -1.05 -3.84 6.05
C ARG A 71 -1.02 -5.37 6.09
N LEU A 72 -1.23 -6.00 4.94
CA LEU A 72 -1.16 -7.45 4.74
C LEU A 72 0.09 -7.86 3.96
N TRP A 73 0.65 -9.04 4.29
CA TRP A 73 1.80 -9.61 3.60
C TRP A 73 1.36 -10.54 2.47
N CYS A 74 2.06 -10.47 1.35
CA CYS A 74 1.90 -11.37 0.23
C CYS A 74 2.29 -12.81 0.62
N LEU A 75 1.29 -13.71 0.68
CA LEU A 75 1.48 -15.10 1.10
C LEU A 75 2.53 -15.87 0.27
N PRO A 76 2.56 -15.77 -1.07
CA PRO A 76 3.63 -16.37 -1.87
C PRO A 76 5.02 -15.91 -1.45
N HIS A 77 5.22 -14.61 -1.20
CA HIS A 77 6.52 -14.07 -0.82
C HIS A 77 6.95 -14.56 0.57
N THR A 78 6.04 -14.56 1.55
CA THR A 78 6.31 -15.11 2.89
C THR A 78 6.68 -16.59 2.84
N THR A 79 5.99 -17.37 1.99
CA THR A 79 6.28 -18.81 1.82
C THR A 79 7.66 -19.04 1.20
N HIS A 80 8.02 -18.23 0.20
CA HIS A 80 9.34 -18.28 -0.42
C HIS A 80 10.46 -17.96 0.57
N LEU A 81 10.32 -16.89 1.37
CA LEU A 81 11.29 -16.54 2.41
C LEU A 81 11.47 -17.66 3.45
N ALA A 82 10.36 -18.28 3.88
CA ALA A 82 10.42 -19.40 4.81
C ALA A 82 11.19 -20.61 4.24
N ALA A 83 10.97 -20.92 2.95
CA ALA A 83 11.67 -22.00 2.27
C ALA A 83 13.15 -21.71 1.99
N LEU A 84 13.57 -20.44 1.92
CA LEU A 84 14.99 -20.06 1.81
C LEU A 84 15.71 -20.00 3.16
N SER A 85 14.96 -19.98 4.27
CA SER A 85 15.52 -19.87 5.62
C SER A 85 15.95 -21.20 6.24
N VAL A 86 15.88 -22.29 5.46
CA VAL A 86 16.43 -23.64 5.77
C VAL A 86 17.79 -23.83 5.12
#